data_AF-A0AAV0RGR5-F1
#
_entry.id   AF-A0AAV0RGR5-F1
#
_cell.length_a   1.000
_cell.length_b   1.000
_cell.length_c   1.000
_cell.angle_alpha   90.00
_cell.angle_beta   90.00
_cell.angle_gamma   90.00
#
_symmetry.space_group_name_H-M   'P 1'
#
loop_
_entity.id
_entity.type
_entity.pdbx_description
1 polymer ?
#
loop_
_entity_poly.entity_id
_entity_poly.type
_entity_poly.pdbx_seq_one_letter_code
_entity_poly.pdbx_strand_id
1 'polypeptide(L)'
;MLALDGDHSTAVIVVCGGAQYGAFIEKSTDTPAHGTCGRIVATSPDPVWQMEDMPFGRIMGDMVMLPTGDVLIINGAQSGTQGFELASNPCLYPVLYRPDQPVGLRFMTLTPGTVPRLYHSTANLLPDGRVLLAGSNPHYVYRFEAVEFPTELRIEAFSPEYLAPDRANLRPVIEEVPETVRYGEVFEISVSVQLPVVGIIEVNMASAPFATHSFSQGQRLVKLTVTPSVPVDAGRYRISCTAPANGAVAPPSYYMVFAVNQGVPSVARWVRLIS
;
A
#
# COMPACT_ATOMS: atom_id res chain seq x y z
N MET A 1 -4.20 6.05 6.06
CA MET A 1 -3.73 5.64 7.41
C MET A 1 -2.56 4.70 7.19
N LEU A 2 -1.48 4.86 7.94
CA LEU A 2 -0.35 3.93 7.93
C LEU A 2 -0.73 2.60 8.60
N ALA A 3 0.18 1.63 8.58
CA ALA A 3 -0.04 0.35 9.23
C ALA A 3 -0.37 0.55 10.72
N LEU A 4 -1.37 -0.17 11.22
CA LEU A 4 -1.63 -0.27 12.66
C LEU A 4 -0.64 -1.27 13.26
N ASP A 5 0.00 -0.90 14.36
CA ASP A 5 1.00 -1.70 15.05
C ASP A 5 0.83 -1.62 16.58
N GLY A 6 1.69 -2.35 17.31
CA GLY A 6 1.68 -2.37 18.77
C GLY A 6 0.35 -2.86 19.35
N ASP A 7 -0.26 -2.05 20.21
CA ASP A 7 -1.57 -2.30 20.83
C ASP A 7 -2.75 -1.76 20.01
N HIS A 8 -2.48 -1.25 18.79
CA HIS A 8 -3.44 -0.65 17.88
C HIS A 8 -4.18 0.59 18.43
N SER A 9 -3.66 1.23 19.49
CA SER A 9 -4.23 2.45 20.07
C SER A 9 -3.90 3.72 19.28
N THR A 10 -2.89 3.64 18.40
CA THR A 10 -2.37 4.79 17.66
C THR A 10 -2.73 4.70 16.18
N ALA A 11 -3.34 5.77 15.64
CA ALA A 11 -3.62 5.88 14.20
C ALA A 11 -2.83 7.04 13.59
N VAL A 12 -1.95 6.73 12.63
CA VAL A 12 -1.19 7.74 11.89
C VAL A 12 -1.78 7.93 10.50
N ILE A 13 -2.07 9.18 10.14
CA ILE A 13 -2.58 9.57 8.83
C ILE A 13 -1.48 10.29 8.08
N VAL A 14 -1.35 9.95 6.79
CA VAL A 14 -0.45 10.62 5.86
C VAL A 14 -1.27 11.08 4.66
N VAL A 15 -1.08 12.32 4.24
CA VAL A 15 -1.76 12.95 3.10
C VAL A 15 -0.67 13.60 2.25
N CYS A 16 -0.51 13.15 1.01
CA CYS A 16 0.49 13.70 0.10
C CYS A 16 -0.14 14.24 -1.19
N GLY A 17 0.44 15.33 -1.69
CA GLY A 17 0.17 15.89 -2.99
C GLY A 17 -1.16 16.62 -3.11
N GLY A 18 -1.74 16.60 -4.31
CA GLY A 18 -2.98 17.29 -4.62
C GLY A 18 -2.78 18.50 -5.54
N ALA A 19 -3.92 18.98 -6.05
CA ALA A 19 -3.96 20.13 -6.95
C ALA A 19 -3.95 21.43 -6.15
N GLN A 20 -3.47 22.50 -6.76
CA GLN A 20 -3.61 23.85 -6.21
C GLN A 20 -5.10 24.19 -6.02
N TYR A 21 -5.41 24.86 -4.91
CA TYR A 21 -6.75 25.38 -4.66
C TYR A 21 -7.20 26.29 -5.82
N GLY A 22 -8.43 26.09 -6.30
CA GLY A 22 -9.00 26.84 -7.43
C GLY A 22 -8.69 26.27 -8.81
N ALA A 23 -7.63 25.46 -8.98
CA ALA A 23 -7.23 24.93 -10.29
C ALA A 23 -8.34 24.12 -10.99
N PHE A 24 -9.20 23.43 -10.21
CA PHE A 24 -10.32 22.68 -10.77
C PHE A 24 -11.43 23.59 -11.30
N ILE A 25 -11.71 24.69 -10.59
CA ILE A 25 -12.72 25.68 -10.98
C ILE A 25 -12.28 26.38 -12.27
N GLU A 26 -10.99 26.69 -12.36
CA GLU A 26 -10.36 27.31 -13.53
C GLU A 26 -10.14 26.33 -14.69
N LYS A 27 -10.38 25.02 -14.47
CA LYS A 27 -10.09 23.94 -15.42
C LYS A 27 -8.64 23.95 -15.91
N SER A 28 -7.71 24.26 -15.01
CA SER A 28 -6.29 24.28 -15.36
C SER A 28 -5.77 22.86 -15.59
N THR A 29 -5.11 22.67 -16.72
CA THR A 29 -4.41 21.44 -17.13
C THR A 29 -2.96 21.42 -16.70
N ASP A 30 -2.35 22.60 -16.55
CA ASP A 30 -0.89 22.76 -16.45
C ASP A 30 -0.42 23.40 -15.13
N THR A 31 -1.34 23.73 -14.23
CA THR A 31 -0.96 24.19 -12.88
C THR A 31 -0.17 23.09 -12.17
N PRO A 32 1.05 23.36 -11.67
CA PRO A 32 1.86 22.34 -10.99
C PRO A 32 1.13 21.71 -9.80
N ALA A 33 1.26 20.40 -9.67
CA ALA A 33 0.79 19.66 -8.51
C ALA A 33 1.67 19.98 -7.29
N HIS A 34 1.09 19.87 -6.08
CA HIS A 34 1.86 19.99 -4.84
C HIS A 34 2.65 18.71 -4.56
N GLY A 35 3.87 18.87 -4.03
CA GLY A 35 4.69 17.79 -3.49
C GLY A 35 4.54 17.59 -1.99
N THR A 36 3.86 18.51 -1.29
CA THR A 36 3.73 18.51 0.16
C THR A 36 3.09 17.22 0.66
N CYS A 37 3.64 16.66 1.74
CA CYS A 37 3.09 15.53 2.43
C CYS A 37 3.05 15.77 3.95
N GLY A 38 1.84 15.71 4.51
CA GLY A 38 1.60 15.86 5.93
C GLY A 38 1.40 14.52 6.61
N ARG A 39 2.05 14.32 7.76
CA ARG A 39 1.86 13.19 8.68
C ARG A 39 1.31 13.68 10.00
N ILE A 40 0.28 13.01 10.52
CA ILE A 40 -0.36 13.35 11.80
C ILE A 40 -0.67 12.08 12.59
N VAL A 41 -0.42 12.12 13.89
CA VAL A 41 -0.92 11.10 14.83
C VAL A 41 -2.34 11.51 15.21
N ALA A 42 -3.33 10.95 14.52
CA ALA A 42 -4.72 11.41 14.60
C ALA A 42 -5.38 11.10 15.96
N THR A 43 -4.85 10.13 16.71
CA THR A 43 -5.32 9.78 18.05
C THR A 43 -4.54 10.51 19.17
N SER A 44 -3.60 11.39 18.83
CA SER A 44 -2.91 12.23 19.82
C SER A 44 -3.90 13.18 20.50
N PRO A 45 -3.79 13.45 21.81
CA PRO A 45 -4.60 14.47 22.47
C PRO A 45 -4.34 15.89 21.94
N ASP A 46 -3.16 16.12 21.35
CA ASP A 46 -2.80 17.34 20.64
C ASP A 46 -2.18 16.95 19.28
N PRO A 47 -3.00 16.78 18.23
CA PRO A 47 -2.53 16.25 16.96
C PRO A 47 -1.90 17.36 16.11
N VAL A 48 -0.61 17.21 15.79
CA VAL A 48 0.17 18.18 15.01
C VAL A 48 0.63 17.58 13.69
N TRP A 49 0.51 18.36 12.61
CA TRP A 49 1.03 17.99 11.30
C TRP A 49 2.56 18.13 11.26
N GLN A 50 3.22 17.05 10.88
CA GLN A 50 4.63 17.03 10.48
C GLN A 50 4.68 17.06 8.96
N MET A 51 5.29 18.10 8.41
CA MET A 51 5.33 18.32 6.96
C MET A 51 6.69 17.87 6.41
N GLU A 52 6.63 17.15 5.30
CA GLU A 52 7.75 16.79 4.44
C GLU A 52 7.32 17.01 2.97
N ASP A 53 8.26 16.92 2.04
CA ASP A 53 7.95 16.99 0.61
C ASP A 53 8.28 15.66 -0.07
N MET A 54 7.38 15.21 -0.94
CA MET A 54 7.68 14.19 -1.93
C MET A 54 8.74 14.70 -2.91
N PRO A 55 9.46 13.82 -3.61
CA PRO A 55 10.45 14.21 -4.62
C PRO A 55 9.89 15.07 -5.77
N PHE A 56 8.58 14.99 -6.02
CA PHE A 56 7.85 15.77 -7.02
C PHE A 56 6.36 15.82 -6.69
N GLY A 57 5.66 16.79 -7.30
CA GLY A 57 4.22 16.96 -7.12
C GLY A 57 3.41 15.83 -7.76
N ARG A 58 2.28 15.47 -7.13
CA ARG A 58 1.38 14.44 -7.69
C ARG A 58 -0.09 14.76 -7.42
N ILE A 59 -0.89 14.74 -8.48
CA ILE A 59 -2.36 14.65 -8.44
C ILE A 59 -2.80 13.27 -8.91
N MET A 60 -4.01 12.83 -8.53
CA MET A 60 -4.58 11.55 -8.95
C MET A 60 -3.69 10.33 -8.63
N GLY A 61 -2.81 10.45 -7.64
CA GLY A 61 -1.98 9.34 -7.19
C GLY A 61 -2.77 8.37 -6.33
N ASP A 62 -2.45 7.09 -6.45
CA ASP A 62 -2.85 6.05 -5.51
C ASP A 62 -1.76 5.84 -4.47
N MET A 63 -2.16 5.72 -3.20
CA MET A 63 -1.26 5.34 -2.10
C MET A 63 -1.65 3.93 -1.63
N VAL A 64 -0.85 2.92 -1.99
CA VAL A 64 -1.13 1.50 -1.71
C VAL A 64 -0.31 1.04 -0.51
N MET A 65 -0.98 0.50 0.51
CA MET A 65 -0.29 -0.15 1.64
C MET A 65 0.33 -1.47 1.18
N LEU A 66 1.64 -1.64 1.38
CA LEU A 66 2.36 -2.87 1.07
C LEU A 66 2.38 -3.80 2.29
N PRO A 67 2.58 -5.12 2.11
CA PRO A 67 2.61 -6.08 3.22
C PRO A 67 3.66 -5.76 4.30
N THR A 68 4.71 -5.01 3.96
CA THR A 68 5.81 -4.61 4.86
C THR A 68 5.42 -3.46 5.81
N GLY A 69 4.35 -2.71 5.51
CA GLY A 69 4.01 -1.45 6.17
C GLY A 69 4.44 -0.20 5.42
N ASP A 70 5.28 -0.37 4.38
CA ASP A 70 5.60 0.72 3.46
C ASP A 70 4.38 1.11 2.61
N VAL A 71 4.43 2.31 2.03
CA VAL A 71 3.39 2.83 1.15
C VAL A 71 3.96 3.08 -0.24
N LEU A 72 3.35 2.48 -1.26
CA LEU A 72 3.65 2.78 -2.65
C LEU A 72 2.77 3.94 -3.12
N ILE A 73 3.38 5.04 -3.55
CA ILE A 73 2.69 6.18 -4.19
C ILE A 73 2.90 6.06 -5.70
N ILE A 74 1.84 5.81 -6.46
CA ILE A 74 1.89 5.50 -7.90
C ILE A 74 0.72 6.14 -8.65
N ASN A 75 0.72 6.08 -9.99
CA ASN A 75 -0.27 6.72 -10.86
C ASN A 75 -0.34 8.25 -10.75
N GLY A 76 -1.12 8.89 -11.60
CA GLY A 76 -1.39 10.31 -11.57
C GLY A 76 -0.50 11.16 -12.46
N ALA A 77 -0.55 12.46 -12.21
CA ALA A 77 0.10 13.50 -13.02
C ALA A 77 0.82 14.51 -12.12
N GLN A 78 1.70 15.32 -12.71
CA GLN A 78 2.43 16.38 -12.01
C GLN A 78 1.83 17.77 -12.26
N SER A 79 0.77 17.88 -13.07
CA SER A 79 0.12 19.14 -13.38
C SER A 79 -1.38 18.96 -13.65
N GLY A 80 -2.17 19.97 -13.31
CA GLY A 80 -3.62 20.03 -13.50
C GLY A 80 -4.42 19.58 -12.27
N THR A 81 -5.54 18.91 -12.49
CA THR A 81 -6.50 18.45 -11.47
C THR A 81 -7.13 17.09 -11.79
N GLN A 82 -7.92 16.56 -10.86
CA GLN A 82 -8.77 15.39 -11.17
C GLN A 82 -9.92 15.80 -12.10
N GLY A 83 -10.18 15.00 -13.12
CA GLY A 83 -11.32 15.17 -14.03
C GLY A 83 -10.97 14.86 -15.47
N PHE A 84 -11.97 14.99 -16.34
CA PHE A 84 -11.81 14.71 -17.77
C PHE A 84 -11.04 15.81 -18.48
N GLU A 85 -9.95 15.46 -19.19
CA GLU A 85 -9.08 16.41 -19.90
C GLU A 85 -8.42 17.48 -19.01
N LEU A 86 -8.30 17.23 -17.70
CA LEU A 86 -7.86 18.26 -16.73
C LEU A 86 -6.43 18.07 -16.22
N ALA A 87 -5.59 17.27 -16.89
CA ALA A 87 -4.22 17.04 -16.42
C ALA A 87 -3.23 16.86 -17.58
N SER A 88 -2.01 17.30 -17.33
CA SER A 88 -0.84 17.11 -18.20
C SER A 88 0.34 16.60 -17.38
N ASN A 89 1.47 16.32 -18.05
CA ASN A 89 2.71 15.87 -17.43
C ASN A 89 2.54 14.61 -16.54
N PRO A 90 2.30 13.42 -17.13
CA PRO A 90 2.11 12.19 -16.38
C PRO A 90 3.25 11.88 -15.41
N CYS A 91 2.88 11.40 -14.22
CA CYS A 91 3.86 11.05 -13.19
C CYS A 91 4.23 9.56 -13.29
N LEU A 92 5.22 9.26 -14.14
CA LEU A 92 5.62 7.87 -14.46
C LEU A 92 6.45 7.19 -13.36
N TYR A 93 7.10 7.97 -12.49
CA TYR A 93 7.95 7.46 -11.43
C TYR A 93 7.11 7.14 -10.18
N PRO A 94 7.06 5.89 -9.70
CA PRO A 94 6.50 5.60 -8.39
C PRO A 94 7.42 6.13 -7.27
N VAL A 95 6.87 6.35 -6.09
CA VAL A 95 7.63 6.72 -4.88
C VAL A 95 7.30 5.72 -3.78
N LEU A 96 8.32 5.09 -3.21
CA LEU A 96 8.19 4.30 -2.00
C LEU A 96 8.31 5.23 -0.78
N TYR A 97 7.30 5.20 0.08
CA TYR A 97 7.30 5.90 1.35
C TYR A 97 7.49 4.89 2.49
N ARG A 98 8.62 5.01 3.21
CA ARG A 98 9.01 4.16 4.34
C ARG A 98 8.78 4.93 5.65
N PRO A 99 7.65 4.72 6.35
CA PRO A 99 7.26 5.56 7.48
C PRO A 99 8.24 5.52 8.67
N ASP A 100 8.95 4.40 8.83
CA ASP A 100 9.85 4.16 9.95
C ASP A 100 11.25 4.73 9.74
N GLN A 101 11.54 5.24 8.53
CA GLN A 101 12.81 5.91 8.27
C GLN A 101 12.82 7.33 8.86
N PRO A 102 14.02 7.86 9.17
CA PRO A 102 14.18 9.26 9.55
C PRO A 102 13.64 10.21 8.49
N VAL A 103 13.18 11.38 8.93
CA VAL A 103 12.77 12.49 8.04
C VAL A 103 13.87 12.77 7.02
N GLY A 104 13.47 12.94 5.76
CA GLY A 104 14.40 13.12 4.63
C GLY A 104 14.92 11.81 4.00
N LEU A 105 14.70 10.65 4.63
CA LEU A 105 15.02 9.32 4.07
C LEU A 105 13.77 8.46 3.82
N ARG A 106 12.57 9.01 4.05
CA ARG A 106 11.30 8.29 3.91
C ARG A 106 10.88 8.07 2.47
N PHE A 107 11.23 8.97 1.56
CA PHE A 107 10.80 8.91 0.16
C PHE A 107 11.93 8.39 -0.73
N MET A 108 11.64 7.38 -1.54
CA MET A 108 12.55 6.83 -2.52
C MET A 108 11.85 6.75 -3.88
N THR A 109 12.38 7.47 -4.87
CA THR A 109 11.91 7.37 -6.26
C THR A 109 12.29 6.00 -6.83
N LEU A 110 11.32 5.33 -7.45
CA LEU A 110 11.49 4.00 -8.05
C LEU A 110 11.57 4.09 -9.57
N THR A 111 11.91 2.96 -10.22
CA THR A 111 11.97 2.84 -11.68
C THR A 111 10.63 3.24 -12.32
N PRO A 112 10.64 4.08 -13.37
CA PRO A 112 9.42 4.57 -13.99
C PRO A 112 8.71 3.48 -14.80
N GLY A 113 7.38 3.60 -14.87
CA GLY A 113 6.57 2.89 -15.87
C GLY A 113 6.61 3.59 -17.24
N THR A 114 5.92 3.00 -18.22
CA THR A 114 5.83 3.58 -19.58
C THR A 114 4.40 4.02 -19.94
N VAL A 115 3.42 3.67 -19.11
CA VAL A 115 2.01 3.93 -19.34
C VAL A 115 1.55 5.08 -18.44
N PRO A 116 1.08 6.22 -19.00
CA PRO A 116 0.38 7.24 -18.24
C PRO A 116 -0.88 6.68 -17.58
N ARG A 117 -0.95 6.72 -16.25
CA ARG A 117 -2.12 6.29 -15.46
C ARG A 117 -2.76 7.54 -14.86
N LEU A 118 -3.65 8.20 -15.60
CA LEU A 118 -4.29 9.48 -15.22
C LEU A 118 -5.68 9.27 -14.59
N TYR A 119 -6.61 10.21 -14.76
CA TYR A 119 -7.96 10.13 -14.21
C TYR A 119 -8.67 8.81 -14.56
N HIS A 120 -9.28 8.16 -13.56
CA HIS A 120 -9.80 6.78 -13.63
C HIS A 120 -8.74 5.66 -13.68
N SER A 121 -7.48 5.92 -13.35
CA SER A 121 -6.56 4.83 -12.99
C SER A 121 -6.88 4.28 -11.60
N THR A 122 -6.40 3.07 -11.34
CA THR A 122 -6.45 2.44 -10.02
C THR A 122 -5.16 1.67 -9.74
N ALA A 123 -4.81 1.53 -8.46
CA ALA A 123 -3.76 0.63 -8.00
C ALA A 123 -4.27 -0.25 -6.85
N ASN A 124 -4.02 -1.55 -6.89
CA ASN A 124 -4.48 -2.49 -5.85
C ASN A 124 -3.41 -3.54 -5.51
N LEU A 125 -3.21 -3.81 -4.22
CA LEU A 125 -2.31 -4.88 -3.76
C LEU A 125 -2.88 -6.26 -4.15
N LEU A 126 -2.03 -7.12 -4.72
CA LEU A 126 -2.34 -8.51 -5.06
C LEU A 126 -1.87 -9.47 -3.96
N PRO A 127 -2.49 -10.67 -3.85
CA PRO A 127 -2.08 -11.70 -2.90
C PRO A 127 -0.62 -12.14 -3.05
N ASP A 128 -0.01 -12.01 -4.23
CA ASP A 128 1.39 -12.37 -4.45
C ASP A 128 2.39 -11.25 -4.09
N GLY A 129 1.92 -10.13 -3.54
CA GLY A 129 2.73 -8.98 -3.15
C GLY A 129 2.99 -7.99 -4.29
N ARG A 130 2.50 -8.20 -5.50
CA ARG A 130 2.58 -7.19 -6.57
C ARG A 130 1.45 -6.16 -6.42
N VAL A 131 1.54 -5.06 -7.16
CA VAL A 131 0.48 -4.04 -7.23
C VAL A 131 -0.09 -3.99 -8.64
N LEU A 132 -1.37 -4.31 -8.77
CA LEU A 132 -2.11 -4.26 -10.03
C LEU A 132 -2.42 -2.81 -10.41
N LEU A 133 -2.07 -2.42 -11.62
CA LEU A 133 -2.35 -1.11 -12.21
C LEU A 133 -3.30 -1.30 -13.39
N ALA A 134 -4.39 -0.52 -13.41
CA ALA A 134 -5.41 -0.55 -14.46
C ALA A 134 -5.94 0.87 -14.75
N GLY A 135 -6.65 1.02 -15.87
CA GLY A 135 -7.08 2.33 -16.39
C GLY A 135 -5.91 3.09 -17.02
N SER A 136 -6.00 4.34 -17.38
CA SER A 136 -7.01 5.34 -17.10
C SER A 136 -7.96 5.56 -18.27
N ASN A 137 -9.05 6.26 -18.00
CA ASN A 137 -9.88 6.87 -19.03
C ASN A 137 -10.07 8.34 -18.69
N PRO A 138 -9.14 9.22 -19.11
CA PRO A 138 -9.22 10.65 -18.82
C PRO A 138 -10.27 11.38 -19.67
N HIS A 139 -11.11 10.65 -20.39
CA HIS A 139 -12.12 11.17 -21.30
C HIS A 139 -13.54 10.82 -20.84
N TYR A 140 -14.50 11.69 -21.14
CA TYR A 140 -15.92 11.46 -20.83
C TYR A 140 -16.50 10.22 -21.53
N VAL A 141 -15.94 9.87 -22.70
CA VAL A 141 -16.24 8.66 -23.49
C VAL A 141 -14.93 7.97 -23.84
N TYR A 142 -14.96 6.68 -24.20
CA TYR A 142 -13.74 6.02 -24.67
C TYR A 142 -13.21 6.68 -25.94
N ARG A 143 -11.93 7.06 -25.92
CA ARG A 143 -11.22 7.66 -27.07
C ARG A 143 -9.86 6.99 -27.21
N PHE A 144 -9.59 6.45 -28.39
CA PHE A 144 -8.36 5.71 -28.66
C PHE A 144 -7.43 6.42 -29.65
N GLU A 145 -7.96 7.39 -30.40
CA GLU A 145 -7.26 8.07 -31.50
C GLU A 145 -7.42 9.58 -31.37
N ALA A 146 -6.48 10.32 -31.97
CA ALA A 146 -6.48 11.79 -32.02
C ALA A 146 -6.54 12.48 -30.63
N VAL A 147 -5.97 11.86 -29.60
CA VAL A 147 -5.85 12.39 -28.23
C VAL A 147 -4.45 12.10 -27.69
N GLU A 148 -3.96 12.94 -26.78
CA GLU A 148 -2.63 12.77 -26.17
C GLU A 148 -2.56 11.56 -25.23
N PHE A 149 -3.63 11.33 -24.46
CA PHE A 149 -3.71 10.23 -23.49
C PHE A 149 -4.90 9.31 -23.78
N PRO A 150 -4.79 8.37 -24.75
CA PRO A 150 -5.86 7.43 -25.09
C PRO A 150 -6.41 6.67 -23.88
N THR A 151 -7.66 6.22 -23.98
CA THR A 151 -8.23 5.23 -23.05
C THR A 151 -7.32 4.01 -22.97
N GLU A 152 -6.83 3.71 -21.76
CA GLU A 152 -5.84 2.67 -21.52
C GLU A 152 -6.51 1.39 -21.01
N LEU A 153 -6.32 0.31 -21.78
CA LEU A 153 -6.92 -1.00 -21.52
C LEU A 153 -5.90 -2.03 -21.02
N ARG A 154 -4.60 -1.75 -21.14
CA ARG A 154 -3.54 -2.64 -20.64
C ARG A 154 -3.55 -2.63 -19.12
N ILE A 155 -3.26 -3.79 -18.56
CA ILE A 155 -3.07 -3.98 -17.12
C ILE A 155 -1.58 -4.22 -16.90
N GLU A 156 -1.01 -3.57 -15.89
CA GLU A 156 0.38 -3.80 -15.46
C GLU A 156 0.39 -4.33 -14.02
N ALA A 157 1.44 -5.05 -13.64
CA ALA A 157 1.68 -5.42 -12.26
C ALA A 157 3.04 -4.86 -11.85
N PHE A 158 3.05 -3.85 -10.99
CA PHE A 158 4.27 -3.33 -10.39
C PHE A 158 4.82 -4.37 -9.40
N SER A 159 6.10 -4.70 -9.53
CA SER A 159 6.80 -5.65 -8.66
C SER A 159 7.75 -4.89 -7.72
N PRO A 160 7.42 -4.74 -6.43
CA PRO A 160 8.27 -4.04 -5.48
C PRO A 160 9.63 -4.74 -5.28
N GLU A 161 10.62 -3.99 -4.79
CA GLU A 161 12.00 -4.45 -4.55
C GLU A 161 12.06 -5.71 -3.67
N TYR A 162 11.12 -5.87 -2.73
CA TYR A 162 11.06 -7.07 -1.89
C TYR A 162 10.79 -8.37 -2.67
N LEU A 163 10.35 -8.31 -3.94
CA LEU A 163 10.20 -9.47 -4.82
C LEU A 163 11.39 -9.67 -5.77
N ALA A 164 12.48 -8.92 -5.60
CA ALA A 164 13.65 -9.05 -6.46
C ALA A 164 14.26 -10.47 -6.38
N PRO A 165 14.83 -11.01 -7.48
CA PRO A 165 15.33 -12.38 -7.52
C PRO A 165 16.41 -12.71 -6.48
N ASP A 166 17.23 -11.73 -6.10
CA ASP A 166 18.28 -11.84 -5.09
C ASP A 166 17.74 -11.95 -3.65
N ARG A 167 16.44 -11.70 -3.46
CA ARG A 167 15.72 -11.85 -2.18
C ARG A 167 14.79 -13.07 -2.15
N ALA A 168 14.74 -13.86 -3.22
CA ALA A 168 13.79 -14.97 -3.34
C ALA A 168 13.95 -16.02 -2.24
N ASN A 169 15.17 -16.24 -1.76
CA ASN A 169 15.52 -17.16 -0.67
C ASN A 169 15.09 -16.68 0.73
N LEU A 170 14.74 -15.39 0.89
CA LEU A 170 14.18 -14.84 2.11
C LEU A 170 12.66 -14.95 2.15
N ARG A 171 12.02 -15.23 1.00
CA ARG A 171 10.56 -15.23 0.89
C ARG A 171 9.95 -16.38 1.69
N PRO A 172 9.14 -16.10 2.72
CA PRO A 172 8.48 -17.15 3.48
C PRO A 172 7.31 -17.74 2.68
N VAL A 173 6.99 -19.00 2.95
CA VAL A 173 5.76 -19.66 2.49
C VAL A 173 4.89 -19.95 3.69
N ILE A 174 3.63 -19.51 3.66
CA ILE A 174 2.65 -19.88 4.70
C ILE A 174 2.12 -21.28 4.36
N GLU A 175 2.54 -22.26 5.14
CA GLU A 175 2.14 -23.66 5.02
C GLU A 175 0.74 -23.86 5.62
N GLU A 176 0.55 -23.36 6.84
CA GLU A 176 -0.67 -23.51 7.62
C GLU A 176 -1.07 -22.18 8.25
N VAL A 177 -2.36 -21.88 8.16
CA VAL A 177 -3.02 -20.74 8.82
C VAL A 177 -4.50 -21.08 8.99
N PRO A 178 -5.15 -20.70 10.09
CA PRO A 178 -6.59 -20.89 10.24
C PRO A 178 -7.37 -20.15 9.16
N GLU A 179 -8.45 -20.74 8.65
CA GLU A 179 -9.34 -20.07 7.69
C GLU A 179 -10.18 -18.97 8.34
N THR A 180 -10.38 -19.04 9.65
CA THR A 180 -11.20 -18.11 10.43
C THR A 180 -10.52 -17.82 11.75
N VAL A 181 -10.53 -16.54 12.15
CA VAL A 181 -10.04 -16.07 13.45
C VAL A 181 -11.05 -15.11 14.09
N ARG A 182 -11.13 -15.10 15.41
CA ARG A 182 -11.95 -14.23 16.27
C ARG A 182 -11.10 -13.13 16.90
N TYR A 183 -11.74 -12.02 17.25
CA TYR A 183 -11.05 -10.93 17.92
C TYR A 183 -10.38 -11.36 19.23
N GLY A 184 -9.17 -10.86 19.46
CA GLY A 184 -8.39 -11.06 20.68
C GLY A 184 -7.90 -12.50 20.91
N GLU A 185 -8.24 -13.47 20.04
CA GLU A 185 -7.76 -14.83 20.21
C GLU A 185 -6.30 -14.96 19.77
N VAL A 186 -5.61 -15.94 20.35
CA VAL A 186 -4.27 -16.34 19.93
C VAL A 186 -4.43 -17.50 18.95
N PHE A 187 -3.76 -17.39 17.81
CA PHE A 187 -3.73 -18.45 16.80
C PHE A 187 -2.29 -18.68 16.32
N GLU A 188 -2.03 -19.86 15.77
CA GLU A 188 -0.72 -20.23 15.27
C GLU A 188 -0.71 -20.27 13.75
N ILE A 189 0.42 -19.89 13.16
CA ILE A 189 0.73 -20.14 11.75
C ILE A 189 2.03 -20.95 11.63
N SER A 190 2.12 -21.76 10.58
CA SER A 190 3.34 -22.47 10.20
C SER A 190 3.89 -21.87 8.91
N VAL A 191 5.17 -21.48 8.92
CA VAL A 191 5.85 -20.92 7.75
C VAL A 191 7.11 -21.70 7.43
N SER A 192 7.48 -21.79 6.16
CA SER A 192 8.78 -22.29 5.72
C SER A 192 9.60 -21.18 5.06
N VAL A 193 10.92 -21.19 5.29
CA VAL A 193 11.88 -20.24 4.70
C VAL A 193 13.10 -21.02 4.25
N GLN A 194 13.63 -20.70 3.06
CA GLN A 194 14.79 -21.41 2.51
C GLN A 194 16.08 -21.15 3.30
N LEU A 195 16.27 -19.93 3.79
CA LEU A 195 17.37 -19.58 4.68
C LEU A 195 16.93 -19.55 6.15
N PRO A 196 17.86 -19.80 7.10
CA PRO A 196 17.58 -19.62 8.50
C PRO A 196 17.05 -18.22 8.81
N VAL A 197 15.95 -18.18 9.56
CA VAL A 197 15.33 -16.92 10.00
C VAL A 197 16.25 -16.21 10.98
N VAL A 198 16.45 -14.91 10.72
CA VAL A 198 17.14 -14.01 11.65
C VAL A 198 16.15 -12.90 12.02
N GLY A 199 15.89 -12.75 13.32
CA GLY A 199 14.93 -11.78 13.84
C GLY A 199 13.50 -12.32 13.91
N ILE A 200 12.53 -11.40 13.95
CA ILE A 200 11.10 -11.70 14.03
C ILE A 200 10.53 -11.76 12.61
N ILE A 201 9.77 -12.81 12.30
CA ILE A 201 8.87 -12.81 11.14
C ILE A 201 7.59 -12.08 11.54
N GLU A 202 7.29 -10.98 10.86
CA GLU A 202 6.02 -10.28 11.07
C GLU A 202 4.87 -11.06 10.44
N VAL A 203 3.67 -10.92 11.01
CA VAL A 203 2.43 -11.44 10.41
C VAL A 203 1.47 -10.27 10.29
N ASN A 204 1.16 -9.90 9.05
CA ASN A 204 0.45 -8.68 8.73
C ASN A 204 -0.84 -9.00 7.98
N MET A 205 -1.96 -8.43 8.42
CA MET A 205 -3.28 -8.56 7.79
C MET A 205 -3.54 -7.33 6.91
N ALA A 206 -3.65 -7.52 5.60
CA ALA A 206 -4.02 -6.48 4.64
C ALA A 206 -5.47 -6.66 4.19
N SER A 207 -6.24 -5.57 4.16
CA SER A 207 -7.56 -5.58 3.53
C SER A 207 -7.43 -5.59 2.00
N ALA A 208 -8.53 -5.92 1.32
CA ALA A 208 -8.67 -5.77 -0.13
C ALA A 208 -9.65 -4.64 -0.41
N PRO A 209 -9.16 -3.38 -0.54
CA PRO A 209 -10.02 -2.23 -0.68
C PRO A 209 -10.68 -2.16 -2.06
N PHE A 210 -11.76 -1.38 -2.16
CA PHE A 210 -12.29 -0.93 -3.44
C PHE A 210 -11.63 0.41 -3.80
N ALA A 211 -10.87 0.44 -4.90
CA ALA A 211 -10.16 1.63 -5.36
C ALA A 211 -10.83 2.27 -6.58
N THR A 212 -11.15 3.56 -6.50
CA THR A 212 -11.62 4.38 -7.63
C THR A 212 -11.29 5.85 -7.37
N HIS A 213 -10.99 6.63 -8.40
CA HIS A 213 -10.77 8.09 -8.27
C HIS A 213 -9.75 8.46 -7.16
N SER A 214 -8.64 7.72 -7.10
CA SER A 214 -7.61 7.86 -6.06
C SER A 214 -8.11 7.64 -4.62
N PHE A 215 -9.25 6.98 -4.47
CA PHE A 215 -9.91 6.69 -3.20
C PHE A 215 -10.01 5.19 -2.99
N SER A 216 -9.26 4.68 -2.01
CA SER A 216 -9.22 3.26 -1.64
C SER A 216 -10.05 3.00 -0.38
N GLN A 217 -11.31 2.61 -0.57
CA GLN A 217 -12.28 2.39 0.50
C GLN A 217 -11.95 1.13 1.28
N GLY A 218 -11.74 1.30 2.58
CA GLY A 218 -11.43 0.20 3.50
C GLY A 218 -9.96 -0.25 3.48
N GLN A 219 -9.05 0.48 2.82
CA GLN A 219 -7.63 0.13 2.82
C GLN A 219 -7.07 0.15 4.25
N ARG A 220 -6.44 -0.96 4.64
CA ARG A 220 -5.90 -1.15 5.97
C ARG A 220 -4.80 -2.20 5.95
N LEU A 221 -3.76 -1.96 6.74
CA LEU A 221 -2.77 -2.96 7.10
C LEU A 221 -2.69 -3.01 8.62
N VAL A 222 -2.80 -4.20 9.20
CA VAL A 222 -2.69 -4.44 10.64
C VAL A 222 -1.53 -5.38 10.88
N LYS A 223 -0.49 -4.89 11.54
CA LYS A 223 0.61 -5.71 12.04
C LYS A 223 0.15 -6.41 13.31
N LEU A 224 0.19 -7.74 13.32
CA LEU A 224 -0.21 -8.51 14.48
C LEU A 224 0.91 -8.56 15.50
N THR A 225 0.53 -8.66 16.78
CA THR A 225 1.47 -9.02 17.84
C THR A 225 1.85 -10.48 17.66
N VAL A 226 3.15 -10.75 17.56
CA VAL A 226 3.69 -12.10 17.33
C VAL A 226 4.74 -12.46 18.36
N THR A 227 4.86 -13.75 18.66
CA THR A 227 6.00 -14.29 19.40
C THR A 227 7.19 -14.53 18.47
N PRO A 228 8.42 -14.64 18.99
CA PRO A 228 9.55 -15.16 18.22
C PRO A 228 9.21 -16.50 17.56
N SER A 229 9.70 -16.70 16.34
CA SER A 229 9.46 -17.92 15.57
C SER A 229 10.15 -19.13 16.22
N VAL A 230 9.42 -20.21 16.44
CA VAL A 230 9.94 -21.45 17.02
C VAL A 230 10.24 -22.45 15.91
N PRO A 231 11.51 -22.90 15.74
CA PRO A 231 11.84 -23.92 14.75
C PRO A 231 11.12 -25.24 15.05
N VAL A 232 10.53 -25.85 14.03
CA VAL A 232 9.83 -27.15 14.14
C VAL A 232 10.62 -28.25 13.45
N ASP A 233 11.08 -28.00 12.23
CA ASP A 233 11.95 -28.87 11.43
C ASP A 233 12.90 -28.01 10.58
N ALA A 234 13.65 -28.63 9.65
CA ALA A 234 14.62 -27.92 8.81
C ALA A 234 13.94 -26.88 7.89
N GLY A 235 13.94 -25.62 8.33
CA GLY A 235 13.41 -24.48 7.58
C GLY A 235 11.94 -24.16 7.87
N ARG A 236 11.25 -24.93 8.71
CA ARG A 236 9.88 -24.63 9.16
C ARG A 236 9.87 -24.02 10.56
N TYR A 237 9.03 -23.01 10.71
CA TYR A 237 8.85 -22.26 11.93
C TYR A 237 7.38 -22.14 12.27
N ARG A 238 7.08 -22.17 13.56
CA ARG A 238 5.76 -21.85 14.10
C ARG A 238 5.78 -20.47 14.74
N ILE A 239 4.74 -19.69 14.48
CA ILE A 239 4.59 -18.32 14.99
C ILE A 239 3.22 -18.24 15.66
N SER A 240 3.20 -17.79 16.92
CA SER A 240 1.96 -17.47 17.61
C SER A 240 1.62 -16.00 17.37
N CYS A 241 0.37 -15.74 17.01
CA CYS A 241 -0.16 -14.43 16.62
C CYS A 241 -1.38 -14.10 17.49
N THR A 242 -1.49 -12.85 17.92
CA THR A 242 -2.70 -12.33 18.55
C THR A 242 -3.55 -11.61 17.52
N ALA A 243 -4.79 -12.06 17.33
CA ALA A 243 -5.75 -11.42 16.44
C ALA A 243 -6.09 -9.99 16.92
N PRO A 244 -6.55 -9.09 16.02
CA PRO A 244 -6.94 -7.73 16.39
C PRO A 244 -7.93 -7.71 17.56
N ALA A 245 -7.86 -6.69 18.41
CA ALA A 245 -8.66 -6.66 19.64
C ALA A 245 -10.17 -6.52 19.39
N ASN A 246 -10.57 -5.86 18.30
CA ASN A 246 -11.98 -5.60 17.97
C ASN A 246 -12.16 -5.07 16.54
N GLY A 247 -13.42 -4.90 16.14
CA GLY A 247 -13.82 -4.40 14.82
C GLY A 247 -13.44 -2.94 14.52
N ALA A 248 -13.08 -2.13 15.51
CA ALA A 248 -12.59 -0.77 15.25
C ALA A 248 -11.17 -0.82 14.65
N VAL A 249 -10.33 -1.75 15.14
CA VAL A 249 -8.98 -2.02 14.63
C VAL A 249 -9.03 -2.72 13.28
N ALA A 250 -9.91 -3.70 13.10
CA ALA A 250 -10.08 -4.42 11.84
C ALA A 250 -11.53 -4.89 11.70
N PRO A 251 -12.37 -4.26 10.86
CA PRO A 251 -13.76 -4.69 10.67
C PRO A 251 -13.86 -6.15 10.21
N PRO A 252 -14.94 -6.88 10.56
CA PRO A 252 -15.09 -8.27 10.14
C PRO A 252 -15.08 -8.39 8.61
N SER A 253 -14.15 -9.17 8.06
CA SER A 253 -13.99 -9.36 6.62
C SER A 253 -13.01 -10.50 6.32
N TYR A 254 -12.78 -10.76 5.04
CA TYR A 254 -11.60 -11.48 4.58
C TYR A 254 -10.40 -10.54 4.49
N TYR A 255 -9.27 -10.98 5.04
CA TYR A 255 -7.99 -10.30 4.98
C TYR A 255 -6.96 -11.20 4.31
N MET A 256 -6.07 -10.58 3.53
CA MET A 256 -4.85 -11.20 3.07
C MET A 256 -3.86 -11.23 4.23
N VAL A 257 -3.49 -12.42 4.71
CA VAL A 257 -2.46 -12.61 5.72
C VAL A 257 -1.13 -12.88 5.04
N PHE A 258 -0.16 -12.04 5.33
CA PHE A 258 1.22 -12.18 4.86
C PHE A 258 2.14 -12.49 6.04
N ALA A 259 3.08 -13.40 5.83
CA ALA A 259 4.28 -13.50 6.67
C ALA A 259 5.37 -12.65 6.02
N VAL A 260 6.07 -11.81 6.80
CA VAL A 260 7.12 -10.93 6.30
C VAL A 260 8.43 -11.25 7.01
N ASN A 261 9.39 -11.79 6.25
CA ASN A 261 10.72 -12.14 6.75
C ASN A 261 11.73 -11.13 6.17
N GLN A 262 12.36 -10.32 7.04
CA GLN A 262 13.37 -9.32 6.63
C GLN A 262 12.88 -8.40 5.49
N GLY A 263 11.63 -7.95 5.58
CA GLY A 263 11.01 -7.09 4.56
C GLY A 263 10.56 -7.83 3.29
N VAL A 264 10.64 -9.16 3.24
CA VAL A 264 10.16 -9.97 2.11
C VAL A 264 8.85 -10.68 2.46
N PRO A 265 7.73 -10.36 1.81
CA PRO A 265 6.43 -10.98 2.10
C PRO A 265 6.22 -12.31 1.37
N SER A 266 5.49 -13.20 2.02
CA SER A 266 4.96 -14.42 1.40
C SER A 266 3.97 -14.12 0.26
N VAL A 267 3.50 -15.18 -0.42
CA VAL A 267 2.15 -15.12 -1.01
C VAL A 267 1.15 -15.14 0.15
N ALA A 268 0.09 -14.34 0.06
CA ALA A 268 -0.92 -14.25 1.09
C ALA A 268 -1.78 -15.51 1.17
N ARG A 269 -2.33 -15.74 2.36
CA ARG A 269 -3.46 -16.64 2.58
C ARG A 269 -4.65 -15.82 3.05
N TRP A 270 -5.84 -16.13 2.56
CA TRP A 270 -7.05 -15.43 2.97
C TRP A 270 -7.58 -16.00 4.27
N VAL A 271 -7.81 -15.12 5.24
CA VAL A 271 -8.36 -15.47 6.56
C VAL A 271 -9.59 -14.60 6.82
N ARG A 272 -10.66 -15.22 7.32
CA ARG A 272 -11.88 -14.52 7.71
C ARG A 272 -11.80 -14.10 9.17
N LEU A 273 -11.81 -12.79 9.43
CA LEU A 273 -11.92 -12.23 10.77
C LEU A 273 -13.40 -12.10 11.13
N ILE A 274 -13.80 -12.71 12.24
CA ILE A 274 -15.17 -12.71 12.75
C ILE A 274 -15.22 -12.18 14.18
N SER A 275 -16.42 -11.81 14.63
CA SER A 275 -16.71 -11.43 16.02
C SER A 275 -16.64 -12.61 16.97
#